data_AF-A0A8T4A3S9-F1
#
_entry.id   AF-A0A8T4A3S9-F1
#
_cell.length_a   1.000
_cell.length_b   1.000
_cell.length_c   1.000
_cell.angle_alpha   90.00
_cell.angle_beta   90.00
_cell.angle_gamma   90.00
#
_symmetry.space_group_name_H-M   'P 1'
#
loop_
_entity.id
_entity.type
_entity.pdbx_description
1 polymer ?
#
loop_
_entity_poly.entity_id
_entity_poly.type
_entity_poly.pdbx_seq_one_letter_code
_entity_poly.pdbx_strand_id
1 'polypeptide(L)'
;MVVFVNRKILSVVYAPRPKESRKGDFGRVLVVGGSYTGAPALVAMAALRSGADIVRVAAPWKQAGIIAGFSPNIITEELDSSHIESQHVKNLIELSKKSDVISIGSGLGEKSKPAAKSFISKCDKPMVVDAEAIPLLRGIKKKHVIITPHATEFEMLAGEHLPKKLEERTAAVEKLSSKLGTILLKGPVDIISNGIKTAHNTTGNPYMTVGGTGDVLAGICASLLAQKTDVFYAACAAAYINGFAGDLAAKRLGPSMLATDVVDEIANAIRIR
;
A
#
# COMPACT_ATOMS: atom_id res chain seq x y z
N MET A 1 24.59 -3.96 3.79
CA MET A 1 24.79 -4.16 2.34
C MET A 1 23.49 -3.84 1.65
N VAL A 2 23.50 -2.88 0.73
CA VAL A 2 22.31 -2.49 -0.04
C VAL A 2 22.22 -3.37 -1.29
N VAL A 3 21.03 -3.86 -1.60
CA VAL A 3 20.79 -4.69 -2.80
C VAL A 3 19.85 -4.00 -3.78
N PHE A 4 20.05 -4.20 -5.08
CA PHE A 4 19.10 -3.72 -6.08
C PHE A 4 17.98 -4.74 -6.31
N VAL A 5 16.74 -4.28 -6.20
CA VAL A 5 15.57 -5.10 -6.49
C VAL A 5 15.56 -5.38 -7.99
N ASN A 6 15.35 -6.64 -8.33
CA ASN A 6 15.17 -7.09 -9.71
C ASN A 6 14.09 -8.16 -9.76
N ARG A 7 13.78 -8.59 -10.97
CA ARG A 7 12.71 -9.53 -11.26
C ARG A 7 12.71 -10.84 -10.45
N LYS A 8 13.87 -11.30 -9.95
CA LYS A 8 13.96 -12.49 -9.10
C LYS A 8 13.19 -12.34 -7.78
N ILE A 9 12.85 -11.12 -7.37
CA ILE A 9 11.99 -10.90 -6.20
C ILE A 9 10.60 -11.55 -6.38
N LEU A 10 10.10 -11.67 -7.61
CA LEU A 10 8.80 -12.27 -7.89
C LEU A 10 8.74 -13.76 -7.54
N SER A 11 9.86 -14.50 -7.65
CA SER A 11 9.91 -15.90 -7.19
C SER A 11 9.97 -16.04 -5.68
N VAL A 12 10.33 -14.97 -4.95
CA VAL A 12 10.35 -14.97 -3.48
C VAL A 12 8.94 -14.78 -2.93
N VAL A 13 8.12 -13.94 -3.58
CA VAL A 13 6.81 -13.53 -3.04
C VAL A 13 5.63 -14.29 -3.63
N TYR A 14 5.74 -14.81 -4.85
CA TYR A 14 4.67 -15.59 -5.48
C TYR A 14 4.99 -17.09 -5.47
N ALA A 15 4.26 -17.85 -4.67
CA ALA A 15 4.20 -19.30 -4.80
C ALA A 15 3.18 -19.70 -5.89
N PRO A 16 3.38 -20.80 -6.63
CA PRO A 16 2.33 -21.37 -7.46
C PRO A 16 1.06 -21.64 -6.63
N ARG A 17 -0.10 -21.21 -7.11
CA ARG A 17 -1.38 -21.42 -6.42
C ARG A 17 -1.77 -22.91 -6.53
N PRO A 18 -1.91 -23.65 -5.41
CA PRO A 18 -2.33 -25.06 -5.45
C PRO A 18 -3.73 -25.22 -6.07
N LYS A 19 -4.00 -26.36 -6.73
CA LYS A 19 -5.30 -26.63 -7.36
C LYS A 19 -6.47 -26.66 -6.37
N GLU A 20 -6.22 -27.08 -5.12
CA GLU A 20 -7.22 -27.18 -4.06
C GLU A 20 -7.46 -25.86 -3.29
N SER A 21 -6.86 -24.76 -3.74
CA SER A 21 -6.97 -23.45 -3.09
C SER A 21 -8.41 -22.96 -3.09
N ARG A 22 -8.82 -22.33 -1.99
CA ARG A 22 -10.15 -21.77 -1.78
C ARG A 22 -10.10 -20.26 -1.65
N LYS A 23 -11.27 -19.63 -1.82
CA LYS A 23 -11.44 -18.19 -1.64
C LYS A 23 -11.00 -17.77 -0.22
N GLY A 24 -9.97 -16.93 -0.16
CA GLY A 24 -9.41 -16.38 1.05
C GLY A 24 -8.09 -17.02 1.47
N ASP A 25 -7.64 -18.08 0.80
CA ASP A 25 -6.33 -18.69 1.08
C ASP A 25 -5.17 -17.77 0.65
N PHE A 26 -5.41 -16.88 -0.32
CA PHE A 26 -4.43 -15.91 -0.84
C PHE A 26 -4.72 -14.49 -0.39
N GLY A 27 -5.34 -14.37 0.78
CA GLY A 27 -5.39 -13.13 1.51
C GLY A 27 -6.66 -12.32 1.30
N ARG A 28 -7.07 -11.71 2.41
CA ARG A 28 -8.22 -10.81 2.52
C ARG A 28 -7.71 -9.44 2.94
N VAL A 29 -7.93 -8.44 2.10
CA VAL A 29 -7.50 -7.05 2.36
C VAL A 29 -8.70 -6.22 2.79
N LEU A 30 -8.54 -5.46 3.87
CA LEU A 30 -9.47 -4.38 4.25
C LEU A 30 -8.80 -3.04 3.98
N VAL A 31 -9.37 -2.26 3.07
CA VAL A 31 -9.00 -0.88 2.80
C VAL A 31 -9.86 0.03 3.67
N VAL A 32 -9.24 0.98 4.38
CA VAL A 32 -9.91 1.96 5.24
C VAL A 32 -9.62 3.37 4.73
N GLY A 33 -10.65 4.05 4.24
CA GLY A 33 -10.55 5.38 3.62
C GLY A 33 -11.88 5.79 2.99
N GLY A 34 -11.88 6.79 2.11
CA GLY A 34 -13.04 7.07 1.26
C GLY A 34 -13.48 8.53 1.15
N SER A 35 -12.91 9.48 1.88
CA SER A 35 -13.14 10.91 1.64
C SER A 35 -12.82 11.33 0.20
N TYR A 36 -11.83 10.70 -0.42
CA TYR A 36 -11.55 10.78 -1.86
C TYR A 36 -11.80 9.41 -2.49
N THR A 37 -12.94 9.23 -3.17
CA THR A 37 -13.47 7.91 -3.55
C THR A 37 -12.60 7.12 -4.52
N GLY A 38 -11.85 7.79 -5.41
CA GLY A 38 -10.96 7.12 -6.37
C GLY A 38 -9.76 6.43 -5.72
N ALA A 39 -9.23 6.98 -4.63
CA ALA A 39 -8.03 6.48 -3.97
C ALA A 39 -8.21 5.05 -3.41
N PRO A 40 -9.18 4.75 -2.52
CA PRO A 40 -9.37 3.38 -2.04
C PRO A 40 -9.85 2.42 -3.13
N ALA A 41 -10.48 2.90 -4.20
CA ALA A 41 -10.82 2.08 -5.36
C ALA A 41 -9.56 1.62 -6.12
N LEU A 42 -8.58 2.51 -6.33
CA LEU A 42 -7.27 2.16 -6.91
C LEU A 42 -6.52 1.15 -6.03
N VAL A 43 -6.46 1.38 -4.70
CA VAL A 43 -5.88 0.42 -3.75
C VAL A 43 -6.55 -0.94 -3.90
N ALA A 44 -7.89 -0.98 -3.94
CA ALA A 44 -8.62 -2.23 -3.99
C ALA A 44 -8.38 -3.00 -5.31
N MET A 45 -8.43 -2.30 -6.44
CA MET A 45 -8.18 -2.92 -7.74
C MET A 45 -6.74 -3.39 -7.89
N ALA A 46 -5.76 -2.61 -7.44
CA ALA A 46 -4.36 -3.00 -7.46
C ALA A 46 -4.09 -4.23 -6.56
N ALA A 47 -4.75 -4.32 -5.41
CA ALA A 47 -4.64 -5.49 -4.53
C ALA A 47 -5.21 -6.76 -5.18
N LEU A 48 -6.38 -6.66 -5.81
CA LEU A 48 -7.02 -7.75 -6.57
C LEU A 48 -6.14 -8.19 -7.75
N ARG A 49 -5.62 -7.24 -8.54
CA ARG A 49 -4.72 -7.53 -9.67
C ARG A 49 -3.39 -8.16 -9.23
N SER A 50 -2.99 -7.93 -7.99
CA SER A 50 -1.80 -8.53 -7.37
C SER A 50 -2.06 -9.90 -6.71
N GLY A 51 -3.28 -10.44 -6.84
CA GLY A 51 -3.61 -11.80 -6.43
C GLY A 51 -4.29 -11.97 -5.06
N ALA A 52 -4.77 -10.89 -4.44
CA ALA A 52 -5.62 -10.99 -3.26
C ALA A 52 -6.98 -11.60 -3.65
N ASP A 53 -7.52 -12.48 -2.81
CA ASP A 53 -8.80 -13.16 -3.12
C ASP A 53 -10.03 -12.31 -2.82
N ILE A 54 -9.94 -11.50 -1.77
CA ILE A 54 -11.05 -10.66 -1.31
C ILE A 54 -10.49 -9.30 -0.93
N VAL A 55 -11.12 -8.24 -1.45
CA VAL A 55 -10.88 -6.89 -0.98
C VAL A 55 -12.20 -6.26 -0.53
N ARG A 56 -12.18 -5.73 0.69
CA ARG A 56 -13.27 -4.93 1.26
C ARG A 56 -12.80 -3.50 1.43
N VAL A 57 -13.66 -2.53 1.16
CA VAL A 57 -13.39 -1.11 1.40
C VAL A 57 -14.38 -0.60 2.44
N ALA A 58 -13.88 -0.29 3.64
CA ALA A 58 -14.66 0.40 4.66
C ALA A 58 -14.59 1.91 4.45
N ALA A 59 -15.72 2.50 4.11
CA ALA A 59 -15.85 3.90 3.76
C ALA A 59 -17.15 4.52 4.30
N PRO A 60 -17.21 5.85 4.48
CA PRO A 60 -18.45 6.52 4.84
C PRO A 60 -19.54 6.25 3.78
N TRP A 61 -20.79 6.04 4.20
CA TRP A 61 -21.84 5.38 3.40
C TRP A 61 -22.05 5.98 2.00
N LYS A 62 -22.03 7.31 1.86
CA LYS A 62 -22.17 7.97 0.55
C LYS A 62 -21.03 7.61 -0.39
N GLN A 63 -19.82 7.58 0.14
CA GLN A 63 -18.60 7.29 -0.60
C GLN A 63 -18.47 5.79 -0.88
N ALA A 64 -18.93 4.93 0.02
CA ALA A 64 -19.01 3.49 -0.21
C ALA A 64 -19.84 3.16 -1.46
N GLY A 65 -21.02 3.78 -1.64
CA GLY A 65 -21.82 3.59 -2.86
C GLY A 65 -21.09 4.00 -4.15
N ILE A 66 -20.38 5.13 -4.12
CA ILE A 66 -19.57 5.59 -5.26
C ILE A 66 -18.40 4.62 -5.53
N ILE A 67 -17.73 4.15 -4.48
CA ILE A 67 -16.59 3.23 -4.58
C ILE A 67 -17.01 1.90 -5.23
N ALA A 68 -18.16 1.35 -4.83
CA ALA A 68 -18.72 0.15 -5.43
C ALA A 68 -19.02 0.32 -6.94
N GLY A 69 -19.32 1.55 -7.36
CA GLY A 69 -19.55 1.89 -8.77
C GLY A 69 -18.30 1.82 -9.66
N PHE A 70 -17.08 1.88 -9.12
CA PHE A 70 -15.86 1.77 -9.94
C PHE A 70 -15.59 0.35 -10.43
N SER A 71 -16.00 -0.69 -9.68
CA SER A 71 -15.84 -2.07 -10.11
C SER A 71 -16.74 -3.03 -9.32
N PRO A 72 -17.40 -4.01 -9.98
CA PRO A 72 -18.18 -5.04 -9.30
C PRO A 72 -17.32 -6.01 -8.48
N ASN A 73 -15.99 -5.96 -8.62
CA ASN A 73 -15.07 -6.80 -7.85
C ASN A 73 -14.81 -6.26 -6.43
N ILE A 74 -15.19 -5.00 -6.16
CA ILE A 74 -14.96 -4.35 -4.87
C ILE A 74 -16.16 -4.62 -3.96
N ILE A 75 -15.91 -5.12 -2.76
CA ILE A 75 -16.91 -5.22 -1.70
C ILE A 75 -16.80 -3.97 -0.84
N THR A 76 -17.90 -3.26 -0.59
CA THR A 76 -17.91 -2.08 0.27
C THR A 76 -18.55 -2.38 1.62
N GLU A 77 -17.98 -1.80 2.67
CA GLU A 77 -18.50 -1.82 4.03
C GLU A 77 -18.88 -0.40 4.40
N GLU A 78 -20.17 -0.16 4.62
CA GLU A 78 -20.68 1.17 4.87
C GLU A 78 -20.47 1.58 6.33
N LEU A 79 -19.90 2.77 6.52
CA LEU A 79 -19.82 3.43 7.82
C LEU A 79 -20.85 4.55 7.85
N ASP A 80 -21.78 4.48 8.81
CA ASP A 80 -22.94 5.38 8.90
C ASP A 80 -22.55 6.79 9.41
N SER A 81 -21.79 7.52 8.60
CA SER A 81 -21.54 8.96 8.71
C SER A 81 -21.00 9.51 7.37
N SER A 82 -20.70 10.80 7.34
CA SER A 82 -20.00 11.52 6.28
C SER A 82 -18.47 11.30 6.28
N HIS A 83 -17.91 10.83 7.40
CA HIS A 83 -16.49 10.55 7.57
C HIS A 83 -16.28 9.43 8.61
N ILE A 84 -15.04 8.95 8.77
CA ILE A 84 -14.73 7.92 9.77
C ILE A 84 -14.65 8.58 11.15
N GLU A 85 -15.35 8.03 12.13
CA GLU A 85 -15.53 8.64 13.45
C GLU A 85 -15.18 7.64 14.54
N SER A 86 -15.00 8.12 15.77
CA SER A 86 -14.61 7.29 16.91
C SER A 86 -15.56 6.11 17.16
N GLN A 87 -16.86 6.27 16.87
CA GLN A 87 -17.87 5.21 16.99
C GLN A 87 -17.62 4.06 16.00
N HIS A 88 -17.05 4.33 14.83
CA HIS A 88 -16.74 3.34 13.79
C HIS A 88 -15.53 2.46 14.14
N VAL A 89 -14.69 2.86 15.10
CA VAL A 89 -13.46 2.12 15.44
C VAL A 89 -13.76 0.69 15.88
N LYS A 90 -14.85 0.46 16.64
CA LYS A 90 -15.26 -0.91 17.03
C LYS A 90 -15.63 -1.75 15.80
N ASN A 91 -16.41 -1.19 14.88
CA ASN A 91 -16.79 -1.87 13.65
C ASN A 91 -15.58 -2.21 12.77
N LEU A 92 -14.64 -1.26 12.63
CA LEU A 92 -13.40 -1.49 11.88
C LEU A 92 -12.54 -2.61 12.50
N ILE A 93 -12.52 -2.74 13.83
CA ILE A 93 -11.84 -3.86 14.51
C ILE A 93 -12.55 -5.20 14.23
N GLU A 94 -13.88 -5.23 14.18
CA GLU A 94 -14.58 -6.48 13.81
C GLU A 94 -14.36 -6.85 12.34
N LEU A 95 -14.31 -5.87 11.44
CA LEU A 95 -13.96 -6.08 10.03
C LEU A 95 -12.51 -6.56 9.87
N SER A 96 -11.58 -6.03 10.67
CA SER A 96 -10.17 -6.43 10.63
C SER A 96 -9.97 -7.89 11.01
N LYS A 97 -10.78 -8.45 11.93
CA LYS A 97 -10.74 -9.89 12.28
C LYS A 97 -11.02 -10.80 11.10
N LYS A 98 -11.87 -10.37 10.16
CA LYS A 98 -12.21 -11.10 8.93
C LYS A 98 -11.19 -10.91 7.80
N SER A 99 -10.17 -10.10 8.04
CA SER A 99 -9.17 -9.71 7.05
C SER A 99 -7.78 -10.17 7.50
N ASP A 100 -6.88 -10.39 6.56
CA ASP A 100 -5.49 -10.76 6.83
C ASP A 100 -4.62 -9.50 6.96
N VAL A 101 -4.89 -8.48 6.15
CA VAL A 101 -4.13 -7.22 6.12
C VAL A 101 -5.05 -6.01 6.01
N ILE A 102 -4.60 -4.91 6.61
CA ILE A 102 -5.24 -3.60 6.52
C ILE A 102 -4.43 -2.70 5.59
N SER A 103 -5.09 -1.97 4.68
CA SER A 103 -4.52 -0.80 4.02
C SER A 103 -5.26 0.44 4.51
N ILE A 104 -4.54 1.46 4.96
CA ILE A 104 -5.16 2.69 5.50
C ILE A 104 -4.41 3.94 5.07
N GLY A 105 -5.19 4.99 4.77
CA GLY A 105 -4.70 6.34 4.52
C GLY A 105 -5.07 6.91 3.15
N SER A 106 -5.19 6.05 2.13
CA SER A 106 -5.64 6.43 0.79
C SER A 106 -7.05 7.04 0.83
N GLY A 107 -7.10 8.35 0.60
CA GLY A 107 -8.32 9.12 0.63
C GLY A 107 -8.99 9.19 2.01
N LEU A 108 -8.23 9.26 3.10
CA LEU A 108 -8.76 9.20 4.47
C LEU A 108 -9.56 10.45 4.87
N GLY A 109 -9.07 11.63 4.50
CA GLY A 109 -9.61 12.93 4.86
C GLY A 109 -9.31 13.37 6.30
N GLU A 110 -9.16 14.68 6.50
CA GLU A 110 -8.75 15.28 7.78
C GLU A 110 -9.64 14.87 8.97
N LYS A 111 -10.96 14.94 8.80
CA LYS A 111 -11.93 14.63 9.87
C LYS A 111 -11.85 13.17 10.33
N SER A 112 -11.36 12.27 9.49
CA SER A 112 -11.23 10.84 9.80
C SER A 112 -9.97 10.50 10.60
N LYS A 113 -8.98 11.41 10.67
CA LYS A 113 -7.66 11.15 11.29
C LYS A 113 -7.72 10.73 12.76
N PRO A 114 -8.55 11.33 13.65
CA PRO A 114 -8.63 10.91 15.04
C PRO A 114 -9.09 9.45 15.18
N ALA A 115 -10.12 9.06 14.43
CA ALA A 115 -10.64 7.70 14.41
C ALA A 115 -9.64 6.71 13.80
N ALA A 116 -9.00 7.10 12.69
CA ALA A 116 -7.96 6.31 12.04
C ALA A 116 -6.77 6.05 12.97
N LYS A 117 -6.28 7.08 13.69
CA LYS A 117 -5.21 6.93 14.67
C LYS A 117 -5.58 5.97 15.80
N SER A 118 -6.82 6.07 16.31
CA SER A 118 -7.35 5.15 17.33
C SER A 118 -7.42 3.71 16.82
N PHE A 119 -7.89 3.51 15.58
CA PHE A 119 -7.94 2.22 14.93
C PHE A 119 -6.56 1.63 14.67
N ILE A 120 -5.64 2.42 14.10
CA ILE A 120 -4.23 2.03 13.89
C ILE A 120 -3.65 1.56 15.22
N SER A 121 -3.78 2.33 16.30
CA SER A 121 -3.25 1.95 17.62
C SER A 121 -3.79 0.60 18.11
N LYS A 122 -5.10 0.35 17.97
CA LYS A 122 -5.78 -0.83 18.52
C LYS A 122 -5.77 -2.08 17.63
N CYS A 123 -5.47 -1.95 16.34
CA CYS A 123 -5.51 -3.06 15.40
C CYS A 123 -4.17 -3.80 15.31
N ASP A 124 -4.14 -5.10 15.63
CA ASP A 124 -2.91 -5.91 15.62
C ASP A 124 -2.63 -6.63 14.30
N LYS A 125 -3.50 -6.47 13.30
CA LYS A 125 -3.30 -7.04 11.97
C LYS A 125 -2.10 -6.38 11.26
N PRO A 126 -1.38 -7.12 10.41
CA PRO A 126 -0.40 -6.51 9.52
C PRO A 126 -1.05 -5.40 8.68
N MET A 127 -0.28 -4.34 8.40
CA MET A 127 -0.83 -3.10 7.87
C MET A 127 0.07 -2.45 6.81
N VAL A 128 -0.56 -1.86 5.80
CA VAL A 128 0.05 -0.88 4.92
C VAL A 128 -0.50 0.50 5.31
N VAL A 129 0.39 1.43 5.61
CA VAL A 129 0.04 2.80 5.97
C VAL A 129 0.59 3.74 4.91
N ASP A 130 -0.32 4.38 4.18
CA ASP A 130 0.00 5.31 3.09
C ASP A 130 -0.59 6.69 3.36
N ALA A 131 -0.16 7.68 2.57
CA ALA A 131 -0.78 8.98 2.47
C ALA A 131 -1.03 9.68 3.85
N GLU A 132 -2.25 10.17 4.05
CA GLU A 132 -2.67 10.94 5.22
C GLU A 132 -2.58 10.16 6.55
N ALA A 133 -2.45 8.83 6.51
CA ALA A 133 -2.30 8.02 7.71
C ALA A 133 -0.84 7.90 8.18
N ILE A 134 0.14 8.20 7.33
CA ILE A 134 1.57 8.06 7.66
C ILE A 134 1.96 8.88 8.88
N PRO A 135 1.65 10.19 8.98
CA PRO A 135 2.03 10.98 10.15
C PRO A 135 1.37 10.51 11.45
N LEU A 136 0.26 9.75 11.37
CA LEU A 136 -0.46 9.21 12.53
C LEU A 136 0.33 8.12 13.26
N LEU A 137 1.33 7.51 12.60
CA LEU A 137 2.22 6.51 13.19
C LEU A 137 3.23 7.08 14.18
N ARG A 138 3.42 8.40 14.26
CA ARG A 138 4.31 9.01 15.26
C ARG A 138 3.89 8.56 16.67
N GLY A 139 4.79 7.86 17.36
CA GLY A 139 4.57 7.32 18.70
C GLY A 139 3.79 6.00 18.75
N ILE A 140 3.44 5.40 17.61
CA ILE A 140 2.76 4.10 17.52
C ILE A 140 3.74 3.09 16.93
N LYS A 141 4.03 2.01 17.69
CA LYS A 141 4.86 0.91 17.19
C LYS A 141 3.98 -0.19 16.61
N LYS A 142 4.32 -0.66 15.41
CA LYS A 142 3.68 -1.82 14.76
C LYS A 142 4.75 -2.82 14.32
N LYS A 143 4.49 -4.10 14.57
CA LYS A 143 5.45 -5.18 14.27
C LYS A 143 5.47 -5.53 12.78
N HIS A 144 4.30 -5.58 12.15
CA HIS A 144 4.15 -5.99 10.75
C HIS A 144 3.52 -4.84 9.96
N VAL A 145 4.33 -3.83 9.63
CA VAL A 145 3.86 -2.65 8.91
C VAL A 145 4.76 -2.34 7.71
N ILE A 146 4.14 -1.99 6.60
CA ILE A 146 4.77 -1.32 5.46
C ILE A 146 4.28 0.12 5.46
N ILE A 147 5.22 1.07 5.51
CA ILE A 147 4.94 2.50 5.45
C ILE A 147 5.46 3.00 4.10
N THR A 148 4.63 3.69 3.33
CA THR A 148 4.94 4.06 1.94
C THR A 148 5.09 5.58 1.74
N PRO A 149 5.93 6.30 2.49
CA PRO A 149 5.99 7.76 2.40
C PRO A 149 6.62 8.24 1.10
N HIS A 150 6.15 9.36 0.57
CA HIS A 150 7.00 10.22 -0.26
C HIS A 150 7.91 11.10 0.62
N ALA A 151 8.80 11.90 0.01
CA ALA A 151 9.78 12.70 0.75
C ALA A 151 9.15 13.56 1.87
N THR A 152 8.12 14.36 1.56
CA THR A 152 7.43 15.20 2.56
C THR A 152 6.75 14.39 3.67
N GLU A 153 6.08 13.28 3.35
CA GLU A 153 5.47 12.40 4.35
C GLU A 153 6.52 11.75 5.25
N PHE A 154 7.69 11.43 4.70
CA PHE A 154 8.82 10.91 5.46
C PHE A 154 9.35 11.95 6.44
N GLU A 155 9.56 13.19 5.99
CA GLU A 155 10.04 14.29 6.84
C GLU A 155 9.05 14.61 7.95
N MET A 156 7.74 14.58 7.64
CA MET A 156 6.71 14.60 8.65
C MET A 156 6.93 13.42 9.60
N LEU A 157 6.87 12.17 9.18
CA LEU A 157 7.02 11.05 10.11
C LEU A 157 8.31 11.09 10.95
N ALA A 158 9.44 11.44 10.35
CA ALA A 158 10.77 11.49 10.96
C ALA A 158 10.99 12.69 11.90
N GLY A 159 10.36 13.83 11.60
CA GLY A 159 10.62 15.10 12.28
C GLY A 159 11.95 15.76 11.91
N GLU A 160 12.59 15.32 10.82
CA GLU A 160 13.86 15.85 10.30
C GLU A 160 13.80 15.93 8.76
N HIS A 161 14.59 16.84 8.17
CA HIS A 161 14.66 17.01 6.71
C HIS A 161 15.34 15.80 6.06
N LEU A 162 14.83 15.35 4.91
CA LEU A 162 15.38 14.24 4.17
C LEU A 162 16.54 14.74 3.30
N PRO A 163 17.75 14.17 3.41
CA PRO A 163 18.89 14.59 2.58
C PRO A 163 18.63 14.41 1.08
N LYS A 164 19.49 15.00 0.23
CA LYS A 164 19.38 14.86 -1.24
C LYS A 164 20.13 13.66 -1.80
N LYS A 165 21.32 13.36 -1.27
CA LYS A 165 22.18 12.27 -1.76
C LYS A 165 21.58 10.91 -1.41
N LEU A 166 21.68 9.96 -2.32
CA LEU A 166 21.05 8.65 -2.18
C LEU A 166 21.54 7.90 -0.94
N GLU A 167 22.83 7.97 -0.63
CA GLU A 167 23.46 7.31 0.49
C GLU A 167 22.96 7.87 1.83
N GLU A 168 22.90 9.21 1.95
CA GLU A 168 22.41 9.91 3.14
C GLU A 168 20.91 9.67 3.34
N ARG A 169 20.13 9.67 2.26
CA ARG A 169 18.71 9.27 2.27
C ARG A 169 18.54 7.84 2.76
N THR A 170 19.38 6.94 2.27
CA THR A 170 19.36 5.52 2.64
C THR A 170 19.59 5.35 4.14
N ALA A 171 20.60 6.01 4.70
CA ALA A 171 20.88 6.00 6.13
C ALA A 171 19.70 6.56 6.97
N ALA A 172 19.04 7.62 6.49
CA ALA A 172 17.86 8.16 7.17
C ALA A 172 16.69 7.15 7.20
N VAL A 173 16.43 6.47 6.08
CA VAL A 173 15.38 5.44 5.99
C VAL A 173 15.70 4.23 6.89
N GLU A 174 16.95 3.77 6.91
CA GLU A 174 17.42 2.69 7.80
C GLU A 174 17.21 3.05 9.29
N LYS A 175 17.61 4.26 9.68
CA LYS A 175 17.45 4.77 11.04
C LYS A 175 15.97 4.79 11.47
N LEU A 176 15.08 5.29 10.61
CA LEU A 176 13.65 5.38 10.96
C LEU A 176 12.96 4.01 10.94
N SER A 177 13.27 3.18 9.93
CA SER A 177 12.68 1.83 9.78
C SER A 177 13.02 0.91 10.94
N SER A 178 14.23 0.99 11.49
CA SER A 178 14.64 0.23 12.69
C SER A 178 13.73 0.46 13.92
N LYS A 179 12.99 1.58 13.95
CA LYS A 179 12.10 1.96 15.06
C LYS A 179 10.62 1.72 14.77
N LEU A 180 10.21 1.79 13.50
CA LEU A 180 8.79 1.84 13.11
C LEU A 180 8.32 0.62 12.33
N GLY A 181 9.20 -0.08 11.61
CA GLY A 181 8.85 -1.17 10.70
C GLY A 181 9.43 -0.97 9.30
N THR A 182 8.89 -1.67 8.30
CA THR A 182 9.41 -1.56 6.93
C THR A 182 8.96 -0.24 6.31
N ILE A 183 9.92 0.54 5.80
CA ILE A 183 9.66 1.78 5.07
C ILE A 183 10.03 1.58 3.61
N LEU A 184 9.11 1.92 2.72
CA LEU A 184 9.29 2.05 1.28
C LEU A 184 9.20 3.55 0.96
N LEU A 185 10.34 4.22 0.98
CA LEU A 185 10.43 5.65 0.63
C LEU A 185 10.36 5.80 -0.89
N LYS A 186 9.26 6.38 -1.37
CA LYS A 186 8.98 6.63 -2.79
C LYS A 186 9.93 7.69 -3.37
N GLY A 187 10.48 7.47 -4.56
CA GLY A 187 11.33 8.43 -5.25
C GLY A 187 11.80 7.98 -6.63
N PRO A 188 12.70 8.73 -7.30
CA PRO A 188 13.31 8.29 -8.56
C PRO A 188 14.08 6.96 -8.41
N VAL A 189 14.63 6.74 -7.22
CA VAL A 189 15.06 5.44 -6.74
C VAL A 189 14.30 5.23 -5.43
N ASP A 190 13.46 4.20 -5.37
CA ASP A 190 12.78 3.87 -4.12
C ASP A 190 13.78 3.23 -3.16
N ILE A 191 13.70 3.60 -1.88
CA ILE A 191 14.53 3.03 -0.82
C ILE A 191 13.62 2.20 0.09
N ILE A 192 13.89 0.91 0.16
CA ILE A 192 13.13 -0.03 0.98
C ILE A 192 14.02 -0.52 2.11
N SER A 193 13.64 -0.32 3.36
CA SER A 193 14.41 -0.81 4.51
C SER A 193 13.50 -1.29 5.64
N ASN A 194 13.94 -2.34 6.34
CA ASN A 194 13.38 -2.76 7.62
C ASN A 194 14.32 -2.48 8.81
N GLY A 195 15.36 -1.66 8.59
CA GLY A 195 16.38 -1.32 9.57
C GLY A 195 17.52 -2.35 9.70
N ILE A 196 17.39 -3.52 9.05
CA ILE A 196 18.41 -4.58 9.03
C ILE A 196 18.88 -4.83 7.59
N LYS A 197 17.93 -4.91 6.66
CA LYS A 197 18.14 -5.06 5.23
C LYS A 197 17.63 -3.82 4.52
N THR A 198 18.33 -3.45 3.45
CA THR A 198 17.99 -2.30 2.63
C THR A 198 18.12 -2.65 1.17
N ALA A 199 17.15 -2.22 0.37
CA ALA A 199 17.13 -2.41 -1.07
C ALA A 199 16.78 -1.11 -1.80
N HIS A 200 17.25 -1.00 -3.04
CA HIS A 200 16.92 0.07 -3.97
C HIS A 200 16.12 -0.49 -5.15
N ASN A 201 15.03 0.18 -5.53
CA ASN A 201 14.30 -0.10 -6.76
C ASN A 201 14.51 1.05 -7.76
N THR A 202 14.86 0.71 -8.99
CA THR A 202 15.10 1.66 -10.09
C THR A 202 14.11 1.49 -11.24
N THR A 203 13.09 0.65 -11.07
CA THR A 203 11.99 0.53 -12.04
C THR A 203 11.01 1.69 -11.88
N GLY A 204 10.26 1.97 -12.94
CA GLY A 204 9.39 3.13 -13.01
C GLY A 204 10.00 4.26 -13.83
N ASN A 205 9.18 5.27 -14.07
CA ASN A 205 9.49 6.35 -15.01
C ASN A 205 8.87 7.68 -14.56
N PRO A 206 9.31 8.81 -15.13
CA PRO A 206 8.82 10.14 -14.73
C PRO A 206 7.31 10.35 -14.89
N TYR A 207 6.64 9.62 -15.79
CA TYR A 207 5.19 9.76 -15.99
C TYR A 207 4.35 9.18 -14.85
N MET A 208 4.97 8.38 -13.95
CA MET A 208 4.32 7.88 -12.74
C MET A 208 4.07 8.96 -11.67
N THR A 209 4.44 10.20 -11.93
CA THR A 209 4.10 11.37 -11.08
C THR A 209 2.61 11.75 -11.14
N VAL A 210 1.82 11.11 -12.02
CA VAL A 210 0.36 11.24 -12.04
C VAL A 210 -0.26 10.77 -10.72
N GLY A 211 -1.33 11.44 -10.28
CA GLY A 211 -2.06 11.07 -9.07
C GLY A 211 -2.60 9.65 -9.10
N GLY A 212 -2.51 8.94 -7.97
CA GLY A 212 -3.06 7.58 -7.78
C GLY A 212 -2.04 6.44 -7.91
N THR A 213 -0.83 6.68 -8.42
CA THR A 213 0.22 5.63 -8.49
C THR A 213 0.70 5.18 -7.12
N GLY A 214 0.64 6.07 -6.11
CA GLY A 214 0.86 5.71 -4.70
C GLY A 214 -0.22 4.77 -4.14
N ASP A 215 -1.49 5.01 -4.49
CA ASP A 215 -2.61 4.15 -4.10
C ASP A 215 -2.47 2.75 -4.72
N VAL A 216 -2.02 2.69 -5.98
CA VAL A 216 -1.71 1.42 -6.66
C VAL A 216 -0.63 0.66 -5.89
N LEU A 217 0.48 1.33 -5.54
CA LEU A 217 1.56 0.75 -4.74
C LEU A 217 1.05 0.22 -3.39
N ALA A 218 0.22 0.99 -2.68
CA ALA A 218 -0.36 0.57 -1.40
C ALA A 218 -1.22 -0.70 -1.54
N GLY A 219 -1.99 -0.81 -2.64
CA GLY A 219 -2.76 -2.01 -2.97
C GLY A 219 -1.89 -3.23 -3.23
N ILE A 220 -0.82 -3.08 -4.01
CA ILE A 220 0.14 -4.15 -4.30
C ILE A 220 0.81 -4.62 -2.99
N CYS A 221 1.28 -3.69 -2.16
CA CYS A 221 1.84 -3.98 -0.83
C CYS A 221 0.86 -4.80 0.03
N ALA A 222 -0.40 -4.38 0.09
CA ALA A 222 -1.41 -5.02 0.93
C ALA A 222 -1.71 -6.44 0.48
N SER A 223 -1.78 -6.67 -0.83
CA SER A 223 -2.00 -8.00 -1.42
C SER A 223 -0.87 -8.97 -1.12
N LEU A 224 0.39 -8.56 -1.34
CA LEU A 224 1.55 -9.41 -1.07
C LEU A 224 1.71 -9.74 0.40
N LEU A 225 1.41 -8.78 1.28
CA LEU A 225 1.42 -9.00 2.73
C LEU A 225 0.28 -9.93 3.16
N ALA A 226 -0.89 -9.85 2.52
CA ALA A 226 -2.04 -10.74 2.80
C ALA A 226 -1.77 -12.19 2.39
N GLN A 227 -0.88 -12.40 1.43
CA GLN A 227 -0.38 -13.70 1.01
C GLN A 227 0.71 -14.27 1.95
N LYS A 228 0.89 -13.69 3.15
CA LYS A 228 1.82 -14.14 4.20
C LYS A 228 3.30 -14.09 3.81
N THR A 229 3.63 -13.20 2.90
CA THR A 229 5.02 -12.88 2.54
C THR A 229 5.69 -12.11 3.68
N ASP A 230 7.01 -12.29 3.84
CA ASP A 230 7.82 -11.41 4.70
C ASP A 230 7.64 -9.94 4.32
N VAL A 231 7.56 -9.07 5.33
CA VAL A 231 7.18 -7.65 5.18
C VAL A 231 8.17 -6.89 4.28
N PHE A 232 9.48 -7.15 4.43
CA PHE A 232 10.51 -6.48 3.64
C PHE A 232 10.47 -6.94 2.18
N TYR A 233 10.35 -8.25 1.95
CA TYR A 233 10.26 -8.78 0.58
C TYR A 233 8.95 -8.40 -0.12
N ALA A 234 7.84 -8.30 0.61
CA ALA A 234 6.57 -7.77 0.09
C ALA A 234 6.73 -6.32 -0.39
N ALA A 235 7.35 -5.45 0.42
CA ALA A 235 7.62 -4.06 0.02
C ALA A 235 8.56 -3.97 -1.19
N CYS A 236 9.62 -4.79 -1.24
CA CYS A 236 10.54 -4.83 -2.38
C CYS A 236 9.82 -5.26 -3.68
N ALA A 237 9.04 -6.34 -3.61
CA ALA A 237 8.28 -6.81 -4.75
C ALA A 237 7.21 -5.81 -5.19
N ALA A 238 6.55 -5.13 -4.25
CA ALA A 238 5.56 -4.12 -4.57
C ALA A 238 6.18 -2.93 -5.31
N ALA A 239 7.33 -2.43 -4.88
CA ALA A 239 8.07 -1.37 -5.58
C ALA A 239 8.41 -1.80 -7.01
N TYR A 240 8.95 -3.01 -7.18
CA TYR A 240 9.29 -3.56 -8.49
C TYR A 240 8.06 -3.72 -9.40
N ILE A 241 6.97 -4.32 -8.91
CA ILE A 241 5.75 -4.55 -9.68
C ILE A 241 5.14 -3.21 -10.10
N ASN A 242 5.03 -2.25 -9.18
CA ASN A 242 4.46 -0.94 -9.46
C ASN A 242 5.28 -0.18 -10.51
N GLY A 243 6.59 -0.08 -10.29
CA GLY A 243 7.50 0.60 -11.22
C GLY A 243 7.51 -0.05 -12.60
N PHE A 244 7.64 -1.38 -12.66
CA PHE A 244 7.68 -2.10 -13.92
C PHE A 244 6.33 -2.09 -14.66
N ALA A 245 5.20 -2.18 -13.96
CA ALA A 245 3.88 -1.96 -14.57
C ALA A 245 3.75 -0.53 -15.13
N GLY A 246 4.27 0.46 -14.42
CA GLY A 246 4.38 1.83 -14.90
C GLY A 246 5.24 1.96 -16.15
N ASP A 247 6.35 1.22 -16.25
CA ASP A 247 7.21 1.22 -17.45
C ASP A 247 6.49 0.62 -18.67
N LEU A 248 5.71 -0.45 -18.45
CA LEU A 248 4.89 -1.05 -19.50
C LEU A 248 3.80 -0.07 -19.99
N ALA A 249 3.10 0.58 -19.06
CA ALA A 249 2.06 1.55 -19.39
C ALA A 249 2.64 2.79 -20.09
N ALA A 250 3.78 3.30 -19.61
CA ALA A 250 4.49 4.41 -20.23
C ALA A 250 5.00 4.08 -21.64
N LYS A 251 5.42 2.84 -21.90
CA LYS A 251 5.78 2.41 -23.26
C LYS A 251 4.60 2.51 -24.24
N ARG A 252 3.37 2.29 -23.76
CA ARG A 252 2.15 2.33 -24.56
C ARG A 252 1.58 3.75 -24.71
N LEU A 253 1.67 4.57 -23.66
CA LEU A 253 0.93 5.83 -23.56
C LEU A 253 1.81 7.07 -23.37
N GLY A 254 3.07 6.89 -22.98
CA GLY A 254 3.98 7.98 -22.63
C GLY A 254 3.39 8.88 -21.54
N PRO A 255 3.37 10.22 -21.74
CA PRO A 255 2.93 11.17 -20.73
C PRO A 255 1.42 11.16 -20.43
N SER A 256 0.60 10.48 -21.24
CA SER A 256 -0.85 10.38 -21.00
C SER A 256 -1.25 9.20 -20.11
N MET A 257 -0.27 8.43 -19.61
CA MET A 257 -0.49 7.32 -18.68
C MET A 257 -1.21 7.79 -17.41
N LEU A 258 -2.18 6.98 -16.96
CA LEU A 258 -2.91 7.18 -15.72
C LEU A 258 -2.59 6.06 -14.70
N ALA A 259 -2.97 6.26 -13.45
CA ALA A 259 -2.84 5.22 -12.42
C ALA A 259 -3.62 3.93 -12.77
N THR A 260 -4.76 4.05 -13.46
CA THR A 260 -5.54 2.90 -13.94
C THR A 260 -4.79 2.06 -14.98
N ASP A 261 -3.98 2.70 -15.83
CA ASP A 261 -3.13 1.96 -16.77
C ASP A 261 -2.05 1.16 -16.03
N VAL A 262 -1.52 1.70 -14.92
CA VAL A 262 -0.59 0.94 -14.06
C VAL A 262 -1.31 -0.27 -13.45
N VAL A 263 -2.55 -0.11 -12.98
CA VAL A 263 -3.38 -1.23 -12.48
C VAL A 263 -3.55 -2.33 -13.54
N ASP A 264 -3.82 -1.96 -14.79
CA ASP A 264 -4.03 -2.90 -15.88
C ASP A 264 -2.74 -3.67 -16.26
N GLU A 265 -1.58 -3.02 -16.14
CA GLU A 265 -0.28 -3.65 -16.42
C GLU A 265 0.27 -4.51 -15.27
N ILE A 266 -0.31 -4.49 -14.06
CA ILE A 266 0.13 -5.34 -12.93
C ILE A 266 0.19 -6.81 -13.34
N ALA A 267 -0.83 -7.30 -14.05
CA ALA A 267 -0.87 -8.70 -14.47
C ALA A 267 0.31 -9.04 -15.40
N ASN A 268 0.66 -8.14 -16.33
CA ASN A 268 1.80 -8.32 -17.22
C ASN A 268 3.14 -8.24 -16.47
N ALA A 269 3.25 -7.35 -15.49
CA ALA A 269 4.42 -7.24 -14.63
C ALA A 269 4.71 -8.53 -13.83
N ILE A 270 3.66 -9.24 -13.41
CA ILE A 270 3.78 -10.50 -12.65
C ILE A 270 3.97 -11.72 -13.59
N ARG A 271 3.35 -11.71 -14.78
CA ARG A 271 3.20 -12.90 -15.64
C ARG A 271 4.45 -13.37 -16.37
N ILE A 272 5.56 -12.62 -16.44
CA ILE A 272 6.71 -12.94 -17.32
C ILE A 272 7.44 -14.25 -16.94
N ARG A 273 6.91 -15.11 -16.07
CA ARG A 273 7.40 -16.49 -15.88
C ARG A 273 7.37 -17.30 -17.17
#